data_AF-A0A8C7FL50-F1
#
_entry.id   AF-A0A8C7FL50-F1
#
_cell.length_a   1.000
_cell.length_b   1.000
_cell.length_c   1.000
_cell.angle_alpha   90.00
_cell.angle_beta   90.00
_cell.angle_gamma   90.00
#
_symmetry.space_group_name_H-M   'P 1'
#
loop_
_entity.id
_entity.type
_entity.pdbx_description
1 polymer ?
#
loop_
_entity_poly.entity_id
_entity_poly.type
_entity_poly.pdbx_seq_one_letter_code
_entity_poly.pdbx_strand_id
1 'polypeptide(L)'
;MVQPQTDTWDMAGDEGGGALRVPPELAANEVVTRLLGDNQQLREALQRSNQALRQRCEEMEEWQRRSREEREFLSCRFQEARALVERLARENHSLLVNGPSFSQDSCPNSTNCSSNGGPARGGEQEKSSETNGTMASSLPSERGNGFLQLLKSHKEKLDEGMTDLRLRNEELEKERDEGKRERDCLRRSVEELKTKLVQAQVVYRELQEKLDSLQKSSAQRDRTEVLLKQKDKDCAQLAKDGEALKAQVTSLLGELRERQSCLDQSQQDRNILDDKLSSTREALAASEREMEQQRKQHSVTVDKLLLQTHNLETALKTDRLVITEERRKLAQLQHAYTCLFKDYDSKLKTEGGDMVVRLEEAERALALKQDLIDKLKEEVEQQRGSLETVPVLTAQAEIYKADFLAEREAREKLNQRKEELQDHLNKALAEMERLKQEGTSRARMEEMQQRHLDDFIPRPNIPPQPGVAFNTVPPPSSFRSVGLAAGVAGGVSGGGAEELPDYRCPKCQYQAPDMDTLQIHVMDCIQ
;
A
#
# COMPACT_ATOMS: atom_id res chain seq x y z
N MET A 1 -3.49 35.48 -15.58
CA MET A 1 -2.70 34.80 -16.62
C MET A 1 -1.53 34.13 -15.94
N VAL A 2 -1.45 32.80 -16.01
CA VAL A 2 -0.25 32.01 -15.71
C VAL A 2 -0.26 30.88 -16.74
N GLN A 3 0.81 30.72 -17.52
CA GLN A 3 0.94 29.58 -18.42
C GLN A 3 1.42 28.37 -17.63
N PRO A 4 0.88 27.16 -17.84
CA PRO A 4 1.59 25.95 -17.46
C PRO A 4 2.82 25.82 -18.36
N GLN A 5 4.01 25.68 -17.77
CA GLN A 5 5.15 25.19 -18.53
C GLN A 5 4.88 23.72 -18.87
N THR A 6 4.83 23.42 -20.16
CA THR A 6 4.96 22.04 -20.64
C THR A 6 6.43 21.68 -20.57
N ASP A 7 6.80 20.80 -19.64
CA ASP A 7 8.12 20.16 -19.65
C ASP A 7 8.20 19.22 -20.84
N THR A 8 8.57 19.78 -21.99
CA THR A 8 8.81 19.05 -23.23
C THR A 8 10.04 18.17 -23.03
N TRP A 9 9.81 16.87 -22.83
CA TRP A 9 10.85 15.86 -22.84
C TRP A 9 11.31 15.63 -24.29
N ASP A 10 12.13 16.55 -24.80
CA ASP A 10 12.80 16.44 -26.09
C ASP A 10 13.79 15.27 -26.06
N MET A 11 13.27 14.07 -26.34
CA MET A 11 14.03 12.85 -26.66
C MET A 11 14.67 12.96 -28.06
N ALA A 12 15.29 14.09 -28.34
CA ALA A 12 15.82 14.50 -29.64
C ALA A 12 17.33 14.21 -29.75
N GLY A 13 17.67 12.92 -29.73
CA GLY A 13 18.92 12.40 -30.28
C GLY A 13 20.21 12.69 -29.50
N ASP A 14 20.68 11.66 -28.78
CA ASP A 14 22.10 11.28 -28.88
C ASP A 14 22.20 9.75 -28.97
N GLU A 15 22.82 9.23 -30.03
CA GLU A 15 23.24 7.82 -30.12
C GLU A 15 24.68 7.62 -29.61
N GLY A 16 25.29 8.68 -29.07
CA GLY A 16 26.52 8.63 -28.28
C GLY A 16 26.38 7.73 -27.06
N GLY A 17 27.26 6.73 -26.97
CA GLY A 17 27.24 5.75 -25.89
C GLY A 17 27.50 6.36 -24.51
N GLY A 18 26.44 6.65 -23.77
CA GLY A 18 26.42 7.13 -22.38
C GLY A 18 26.94 6.11 -21.35
N ALA A 19 28.19 5.68 -21.50
CA ALA A 19 28.92 4.86 -20.55
C ALA A 19 29.20 5.70 -19.29
N LEU A 20 28.49 5.38 -18.20
CA LEU A 20 28.68 6.03 -16.90
C LEU A 20 30.10 5.74 -16.38
N ARG A 21 31.00 6.71 -16.54
CA ARG A 21 32.42 6.56 -16.23
C ARG A 21 32.63 6.48 -14.71
N VAL A 22 32.81 5.26 -14.21
CA VAL A 22 33.03 4.95 -12.80
C VAL A 22 34.30 5.66 -12.28
N PRO A 23 34.26 6.30 -11.10
CA PRO A 23 35.46 6.77 -10.41
C PRO A 23 36.43 5.60 -10.12
N PRO A 24 37.76 5.76 -10.27
CA PRO A 24 38.72 4.66 -10.09
C PRO A 24 38.63 3.98 -8.72
N GLU A 25 38.32 4.74 -7.67
CA GLU A 25 38.13 4.28 -6.29
C GLU A 25 36.99 3.26 -6.13
N LEU A 26 35.98 3.31 -7.01
CA LEU A 26 34.81 2.44 -6.98
C LEU A 26 34.86 1.31 -8.03
N ALA A 27 35.75 1.41 -9.01
CA ALA A 27 35.91 0.40 -10.07
C ALA A 27 36.43 -0.96 -9.55
N ALA A 28 37.07 -0.99 -8.38
CA ALA A 28 37.50 -2.22 -7.70
C ALA A 28 36.42 -2.84 -6.80
N ASN A 29 35.24 -2.23 -6.67
CA ASN A 29 34.17 -2.72 -5.80
C ASN A 29 33.26 -3.70 -6.56
N GLU A 30 33.26 -4.98 -6.15
CA GLU A 30 32.50 -6.05 -6.81
C GLU A 30 30.99 -5.77 -6.91
N VAL A 31 30.40 -5.10 -5.91
CA VAL A 31 28.98 -4.75 -5.89
C VAL A 31 28.68 -3.65 -6.92
N VAL A 32 29.56 -2.66 -7.05
CA VAL A 32 29.45 -1.60 -8.07
C VAL A 32 29.57 -2.21 -9.47
N THR A 33 30.58 -3.06 -9.70
CA THR A 33 30.78 -3.75 -10.98
C THR A 33 29.59 -4.64 -11.36
N ARG A 34 28.98 -5.34 -10.39
CA ARG A 34 27.77 -6.12 -10.60
C ARG A 34 26.56 -5.25 -10.95
N LEU A 35 26.30 -4.19 -10.18
CA LEU A 35 25.19 -3.27 -10.45
C LEU A 35 25.30 -2.57 -11.82
N LEU A 36 26.53 -2.32 -12.30
CA LEU A 36 26.77 -1.80 -13.65
C LEU A 36 26.48 -2.85 -14.73
N GLY A 37 26.86 -4.10 -14.52
CA GLY A 37 26.49 -5.21 -15.39
C GLY A 37 24.96 -5.41 -15.47
N ASP A 38 24.28 -5.39 -14.33
CA ASP A 38 22.82 -5.48 -14.25
C ASP A 38 22.15 -4.27 -14.93
N ASN A 39 22.68 -3.05 -14.76
CA ASN A 39 22.17 -1.84 -15.43
C ASN A 39 22.36 -1.89 -16.96
N GLN A 40 23.51 -2.40 -17.44
CA GLN A 40 23.78 -2.60 -18.86
C GLN A 40 22.81 -3.64 -19.46
N GLN A 41 22.60 -4.77 -18.79
CA GLN A 41 21.62 -5.78 -19.22
C GLN A 41 20.19 -5.22 -19.28
N LEU A 42 19.79 -4.40 -18.29
CA LEU A 42 18.49 -3.72 -18.29
C LEU A 42 18.35 -2.72 -19.44
N ARG A 43 19.39 -1.95 -19.76
CA ARG A 43 19.40 -1.03 -20.92
C ARG A 43 19.23 -1.78 -22.24
N GLU A 44 19.99 -2.85 -22.44
CA GLU A 44 19.88 -3.67 -23.65
C GLU A 44 18.54 -4.40 -23.75
N ALA A 45 17.99 -4.90 -22.64
CA ALA A 45 16.67 -5.52 -22.60
C ALA A 45 15.56 -4.50 -22.96
N LEU A 46 15.66 -3.26 -22.44
CA LEU A 46 14.75 -2.17 -22.78
C LEU A 46 14.89 -1.75 -24.25
N GLN A 47 16.11 -1.70 -24.79
CA GLN A 47 16.37 -1.39 -26.20
C GLN A 47 15.79 -2.45 -27.13
N ARG A 48 16.02 -3.74 -26.85
CA ARG A 48 15.44 -4.89 -27.57
C ARG A 48 13.90 -4.86 -27.50
N SER A 49 13.34 -4.56 -26.33
CA SER A 49 11.89 -4.44 -26.13
C SER A 49 11.30 -3.30 -26.97
N ASN A 50 11.90 -2.11 -26.92
CA ASN A 50 11.47 -0.95 -27.70
C ASN A 50 11.57 -1.20 -29.22
N GLN A 51 12.61 -1.91 -29.68
CA GLN A 51 12.73 -2.31 -31.09
C GLN A 51 11.62 -3.29 -31.50
N ALA A 52 11.34 -4.30 -30.67
CA ALA A 52 10.26 -5.26 -30.89
C ALA A 52 8.85 -4.67 -30.69
N LEU A 53 8.71 -3.49 -30.07
CA LEU A 53 7.47 -2.70 -30.10
C LEU A 53 7.35 -1.93 -31.41
N ARG A 54 8.40 -1.23 -31.86
CA ARG A 54 8.40 -0.49 -33.14
C ARG A 54 8.05 -1.40 -34.31
N GLN A 55 8.70 -2.56 -34.42
CA GLN A 55 8.41 -3.57 -35.44
C GLN A 55 6.93 -4.01 -35.42
N ARG A 56 6.34 -4.25 -34.25
CA ARG A 56 4.92 -4.64 -34.14
C ARG A 56 3.95 -3.50 -34.41
N CYS A 57 4.34 -2.24 -34.20
CA CYS A 57 3.57 -1.08 -34.66
C CYS A 57 3.61 -0.99 -36.19
N GLU A 58 4.80 -1.11 -36.79
CA GLU A 58 5.00 -1.11 -38.25
C GLU A 58 4.19 -2.24 -38.93
N GLU A 59 4.27 -3.47 -38.41
CA GLU A 59 3.47 -4.62 -38.86
C GLU A 59 1.96 -4.36 -38.74
N MET A 60 1.51 -3.72 -37.66
CA MET A 60 0.09 -3.40 -37.46
C MET A 60 -0.40 -2.30 -38.42
N GLU A 61 0.43 -1.29 -38.69
CA GLU A 61 0.13 -0.26 -39.69
C GLU A 61 0.08 -0.86 -41.10
N GLU A 62 1.01 -1.74 -41.45
CA GLU A 62 0.96 -2.52 -42.71
C GLU A 62 -0.31 -3.36 -42.82
N TRP A 63 -0.68 -4.08 -41.75
CA TRP A 63 -1.89 -4.91 -41.74
C TRP A 63 -3.15 -4.05 -41.88
N GLN A 64 -3.23 -2.91 -41.19
CA GLN A 64 -4.33 -1.95 -41.35
C GLN A 64 -4.36 -1.26 -42.73
N ARG A 65 -3.22 -1.19 -43.44
CA ARG A 65 -3.12 -0.70 -44.81
C ARG A 65 -3.70 -1.74 -45.78
N ARG A 66 -3.21 -2.98 -45.71
CA ARG A 66 -3.70 -4.14 -46.49
C ARG A 66 -5.19 -4.39 -46.28
N SER A 67 -5.68 -4.31 -45.03
CA SER A 67 -7.11 -4.47 -44.69
C SER A 67 -8.01 -3.29 -45.15
N ARG A 68 -7.43 -2.15 -45.52
CA ARG A 68 -8.13 -1.06 -46.23
C ARG A 68 -8.13 -1.33 -47.73
N GLU A 69 -6.96 -1.61 -48.32
CA GLU A 69 -6.79 -1.95 -49.74
C GLU A 69 -7.70 -3.12 -50.18
N GLU A 70 -7.75 -4.20 -49.39
CA GLU A 70 -8.62 -5.36 -49.63
C GLU A 70 -10.12 -5.00 -49.56
N ARG A 71 -10.51 -4.15 -48.61
CA ARG A 71 -11.89 -3.71 -48.42
C ARG A 71 -12.34 -2.77 -49.54
N GLU A 72 -11.44 -1.92 -50.01
CA GLU A 72 -11.65 -1.03 -51.16
C GLU A 72 -11.76 -1.85 -52.46
N PHE A 73 -10.87 -2.84 -52.64
CA PHE A 73 -10.97 -3.81 -53.75
C PHE A 73 -12.30 -4.57 -53.74
N LEU A 74 -12.70 -5.14 -52.59
CA LEU A 74 -13.99 -5.83 -52.44
C LEU A 74 -15.17 -4.89 -52.69
N SER A 75 -15.12 -3.64 -52.20
CA SER A 75 -16.14 -2.62 -52.46
C SER A 75 -16.28 -2.33 -53.96
N CYS A 76 -15.17 -2.16 -54.67
CA CYS A 76 -15.16 -2.00 -56.13
C CYS A 76 -15.73 -3.23 -56.83
N ARG A 77 -15.36 -4.45 -56.44
CA ARG A 77 -15.93 -5.69 -57.00
C ARG A 77 -17.44 -5.84 -56.75
N PHE A 78 -17.93 -5.45 -55.57
CA PHE A 78 -19.38 -5.43 -55.29
C PHE A 78 -20.10 -4.37 -56.13
N GLN A 79 -19.49 -3.21 -56.38
CA GLN A 79 -20.04 -2.17 -57.27
C GLN A 79 -20.06 -2.65 -58.74
N GLU A 80 -19.00 -3.28 -59.23
CA GLU A 80 -18.96 -3.93 -60.56
C GLU A 80 -20.05 -4.99 -60.71
N ALA A 81 -20.17 -5.90 -59.74
CA ALA A 81 -21.17 -6.97 -59.75
C ALA A 81 -22.60 -6.40 -59.71
N ARG A 82 -22.83 -5.36 -58.90
CA ARG A 82 -24.12 -4.65 -58.85
C ARG A 82 -24.43 -3.97 -60.18
N ALA A 83 -23.47 -3.26 -60.78
CA ALA A 83 -23.64 -2.61 -62.08
C ALA A 83 -23.83 -3.61 -63.25
N LEU A 84 -23.35 -4.85 -63.10
CA LEU A 84 -23.67 -5.95 -64.01
C LEU A 84 -25.09 -6.47 -63.80
N VAL A 85 -25.51 -6.73 -62.55
CA VAL A 85 -26.89 -7.17 -62.23
C VAL A 85 -27.92 -6.13 -62.66
N GLU A 86 -27.68 -4.83 -62.41
CA GLU A 86 -28.56 -3.74 -62.86
C GLU A 86 -28.62 -3.61 -64.39
N ARG A 87 -27.59 -4.08 -65.12
CA ARG A 87 -27.56 -4.11 -66.59
C ARG A 87 -28.34 -5.30 -67.13
N LEU A 88 -28.09 -6.50 -66.61
CA LEU A 88 -28.84 -7.72 -66.92
C LEU A 88 -30.32 -7.58 -66.55
N ALA A 89 -30.65 -6.86 -65.48
CA ALA A 89 -32.03 -6.54 -65.12
C ALA A 89 -32.69 -5.64 -66.17
N ARG A 90 -31.99 -4.62 -66.68
CA ARG A 90 -32.48 -3.75 -67.78
C ARG A 90 -32.61 -4.51 -69.10
N GLU A 91 -31.67 -5.39 -69.43
CA GLU A 91 -31.75 -6.25 -70.61
C GLU A 91 -32.91 -7.24 -70.50
N ASN A 92 -33.09 -7.91 -69.35
CA ASN A 92 -34.26 -8.75 -69.10
C ASN A 92 -35.58 -7.98 -69.18
N HIS A 93 -35.65 -6.75 -68.65
CA HIS A 93 -36.85 -5.90 -68.80
C HIS A 93 -37.11 -5.54 -70.27
N SER A 94 -36.07 -5.22 -71.03
CA SER A 94 -36.17 -4.95 -72.48
C SER A 94 -36.64 -6.17 -73.27
N LEU A 95 -36.12 -7.37 -72.94
CA LEU A 95 -36.55 -8.63 -73.55
C LEU A 95 -37.99 -9.00 -73.16
N LEU A 96 -38.41 -8.71 -71.93
CA LEU A 96 -39.78 -8.95 -71.46
C LEU A 96 -40.79 -8.01 -72.13
N VAL A 97 -40.41 -6.76 -72.40
CA VAL A 97 -41.25 -5.75 -73.06
C VAL A 97 -41.33 -5.94 -74.58
N ASN A 98 -40.32 -6.55 -75.20
CA ASN A 98 -40.27 -6.80 -76.65
C ASN A 98 -40.61 -8.26 -77.06
N GLY A 99 -41.03 -9.10 -76.10
CA GLY A 99 -41.55 -10.44 -76.38
C GLY A 99 -43.01 -10.40 -76.90
N PRO A 100 -43.39 -11.25 -77.86
CA PRO A 100 -44.73 -11.22 -78.45
C PRO A 100 -45.81 -11.65 -77.45
N SER A 101 -46.81 -10.78 -77.24
CA SER A 101 -47.99 -11.10 -76.43
C SER A 101 -48.87 -12.13 -77.14
N PHE A 102 -48.84 -13.37 -76.68
CA PHE A 102 -49.80 -14.39 -77.12
C PHE A 102 -51.20 -14.08 -76.56
N SER A 103 -52.13 -13.75 -77.45
CA SER A 103 -53.55 -13.67 -77.11
C SER A 103 -54.13 -15.08 -77.01
N GLN A 104 -54.96 -15.30 -75.98
CA GLN A 104 -55.64 -16.56 -75.72
C GLN A 104 -57.03 -16.53 -76.39
N ASP A 105 -57.29 -17.39 -77.37
CA ASP A 105 -58.67 -17.63 -77.80
C ASP A 105 -58.95 -19.04 -78.35
N SER A 106 -60.09 -19.59 -77.91
CA SER A 106 -60.98 -20.62 -78.45
C SER A 106 -60.47 -21.84 -79.25
N CYS A 107 -60.84 -23.03 -78.76
CA CYS A 107 -60.82 -24.31 -79.49
C CYS A 107 -61.96 -24.40 -80.54
N PRO A 108 -61.96 -25.43 -81.42
CA PRO A 108 -62.74 -26.62 -81.04
C PRO A 108 -62.16 -28.00 -81.40
N ASN A 109 -62.61 -29.00 -80.61
CA ASN A 109 -62.83 -30.43 -80.88
C ASN A 109 -62.81 -30.87 -82.38
N SER A 110 -62.35 -32.06 -82.82
CA SER A 110 -62.58 -33.41 -82.24
C SER A 110 -61.85 -34.57 -82.99
N THR A 111 -61.74 -35.74 -82.34
CA THR A 111 -61.70 -37.14 -82.89
C THR A 111 -60.51 -37.71 -83.70
N ASN A 112 -59.69 -38.52 -83.01
CA ASN A 112 -59.20 -39.89 -83.31
C ASN A 112 -58.65 -40.36 -84.70
N CYS A 113 -57.35 -40.74 -84.67
CA CYS A 113 -56.80 -42.10 -84.92
C CYS A 113 -56.81 -42.81 -86.31
N SER A 114 -55.58 -43.06 -86.79
CA SER A 114 -55.01 -44.40 -87.14
C SER A 114 -55.27 -45.12 -88.48
N SER A 115 -54.15 -45.34 -89.19
CA SER A 115 -53.69 -46.62 -89.78
C SER A 115 -54.27 -47.22 -91.09
N ASN A 116 -53.36 -47.41 -92.05
CA ASN A 116 -53.20 -48.52 -93.02
C ASN A 116 -54.41 -49.25 -93.66
N GLY A 117 -54.41 -49.30 -95.01
CA GLY A 117 -54.77 -50.52 -95.77
C GLY A 117 -55.85 -50.38 -96.87
N GLY A 118 -55.62 -51.05 -98.01
CA GLY A 118 -56.67 -51.52 -98.94
C GLY A 118 -56.70 -53.08 -98.92
N PRO A 119 -57.19 -53.80 -99.96
CA PRO A 119 -57.83 -53.39 -101.24
C PRO A 119 -59.12 -54.20 -101.63
N ALA A 120 -59.84 -53.86 -102.72
CA ALA A 120 -60.84 -54.76 -103.36
C ALA A 120 -61.35 -54.43 -104.82
N ARG A 121 -61.31 -55.46 -105.70
CA ARG A 121 -62.19 -55.93 -106.84
C ARG A 121 -63.20 -55.08 -107.69
N GLY A 122 -63.27 -55.41 -109.01
CA GLY A 122 -64.40 -55.32 -110.00
C GLY A 122 -64.09 -54.43 -111.24
N GLY A 123 -64.26 -54.71 -112.55
CA GLY A 123 -65.01 -55.63 -113.48
C GLY A 123 -64.73 -55.17 -114.96
N GLU A 124 -65.38 -55.48 -116.10
CA GLU A 124 -66.28 -56.55 -116.63
C GLU A 124 -66.52 -56.40 -118.19
N GLN A 125 -66.97 -57.47 -118.91
CA GLN A 125 -67.53 -57.58 -120.32
C GLN A 125 -66.71 -57.11 -121.57
N GLU A 126 -66.76 -57.63 -122.84
CA GLU A 126 -67.38 -58.74 -123.68
C GLU A 126 -66.54 -58.91 -125.03
N LYS A 127 -66.75 -59.61 -126.20
CA LYS A 127 -67.68 -60.50 -127.00
C LYS A 127 -66.81 -61.24 -128.13
N SER A 128 -67.12 -61.89 -129.29
CA SER A 128 -68.24 -62.43 -130.16
C SER A 128 -67.67 -63.39 -131.32
N SER A 129 -68.45 -63.84 -132.35
CA SER A 129 -68.09 -64.82 -133.47
C SER A 129 -68.37 -64.30 -134.94
N GLU A 130 -68.37 -64.97 -136.14
CA GLU A 130 -68.29 -66.35 -136.75
C GLU A 130 -67.93 -66.27 -138.31
N THR A 131 -68.06 -67.12 -139.38
CA THR A 131 -68.66 -68.45 -139.82
C THR A 131 -68.15 -68.92 -141.27
N ASN A 132 -68.22 -70.24 -141.64
CA ASN A 132 -68.34 -70.90 -143.03
C ASN A 132 -67.31 -70.64 -144.20
N GLY A 133 -67.27 -71.29 -145.42
CA GLY A 133 -67.80 -72.54 -146.08
C GLY A 133 -67.99 -72.43 -147.66
N THR A 134 -68.12 -73.40 -148.62
CA THR A 134 -67.83 -74.89 -148.80
C THR A 134 -68.14 -75.47 -150.27
N MET A 135 -67.24 -76.24 -150.94
CA MET A 135 -67.37 -77.33 -152.03
C MET A 135 -67.75 -77.15 -153.56
N ALA A 136 -67.26 -78.11 -154.42
CA ALA A 136 -67.77 -78.75 -155.71
C ALA A 136 -67.74 -78.07 -157.15
N SER A 137 -67.95 -78.73 -158.35
CA SER A 137 -67.44 -80.00 -159.02
C SER A 137 -67.91 -80.30 -160.52
N SER A 138 -67.00 -80.83 -161.40
CA SER A 138 -67.13 -81.88 -162.51
C SER A 138 -67.82 -81.79 -163.94
N LEU A 139 -67.11 -82.31 -164.99
CA LEU A 139 -67.51 -83.13 -166.21
C LEU A 139 -68.41 -82.51 -167.36
N PRO A 140 -68.78 -83.18 -168.53
CA PRO A 140 -68.54 -84.54 -169.12
C PRO A 140 -68.28 -84.68 -170.69
N SER A 141 -68.17 -85.95 -171.20
CA SER A 141 -68.56 -86.47 -172.58
C SER A 141 -67.75 -86.09 -173.87
N GLU A 142 -67.94 -86.60 -175.11
CA GLU A 142 -68.25 -87.92 -175.84
C GLU A 142 -68.26 -87.64 -177.41
N ARG A 143 -68.37 -88.50 -178.48
CA ARG A 143 -68.37 -89.95 -178.87
C ARG A 143 -68.38 -90.10 -180.43
N GLY A 144 -67.89 -91.20 -181.07
CA GLY A 144 -68.29 -91.59 -182.48
C GLY A 144 -67.40 -92.58 -183.30
N ASN A 145 -68.01 -93.59 -183.97
CA ASN A 145 -67.35 -94.66 -184.79
C ASN A 145 -67.38 -94.38 -186.32
N GLY A 146 -66.64 -95.05 -187.22
CA GLY A 146 -65.56 -96.06 -187.10
C GLY A 146 -65.28 -96.84 -188.42
N PHE A 147 -64.04 -97.31 -188.63
CA PHE A 147 -63.62 -98.18 -189.77
C PHE A 147 -62.95 -99.47 -189.27
N LEU A 148 -63.72 -100.56 -189.25
CA LEU A 148 -63.57 -101.70 -188.31
C LEU A 148 -62.52 -102.78 -188.67
N GLN A 149 -61.36 -102.39 -189.20
CA GLN A 149 -60.24 -103.32 -189.39
C GLN A 149 -58.88 -102.77 -188.92
N LEU A 150 -58.57 -101.50 -189.18
CA LEU A 150 -57.44 -100.83 -188.51
C LEU A 150 -57.72 -100.61 -187.01
N LEU A 151 -58.99 -100.37 -186.68
CA LEU A 151 -59.49 -100.21 -185.31
C LEU A 151 -59.27 -101.41 -184.39
N LYS A 152 -58.89 -102.60 -184.89
CA LYS A 152 -58.60 -103.75 -184.02
C LYS A 152 -57.21 -103.65 -183.39
N SER A 153 -56.17 -103.38 -184.20
CA SER A 153 -54.83 -103.08 -183.69
C SER A 153 -54.77 -101.73 -182.97
N HIS A 154 -55.54 -100.74 -183.44
CA HIS A 154 -55.64 -99.46 -182.73
C HIS A 154 -56.43 -99.59 -181.41
N LYS A 155 -57.32 -100.58 -181.27
CA LYS A 155 -57.97 -100.90 -179.99
C LYS A 155 -56.97 -101.54 -179.03
N GLU A 156 -56.20 -102.55 -179.44
CA GLU A 156 -55.16 -103.14 -178.59
C GLU A 156 -54.20 -102.05 -178.07
N LYS A 157 -53.72 -101.16 -178.95
CA LYS A 157 -52.89 -100.01 -178.52
C LYS A 157 -53.60 -98.97 -177.66
N LEU A 158 -54.92 -98.81 -177.76
CA LEU A 158 -55.69 -97.91 -176.88
C LEU A 158 -55.97 -98.55 -175.51
N ASP A 159 -56.20 -99.86 -175.48
CA ASP A 159 -56.41 -100.63 -174.25
C ASP A 159 -55.08 -100.79 -173.49
N GLU A 160 -53.97 -101.11 -174.18
CA GLU A 160 -52.59 -101.06 -173.66
C GLU A 160 -52.26 -99.66 -173.13
N GLY A 161 -52.49 -98.62 -173.95
CA GLY A 161 -52.28 -97.23 -173.56
C GLY A 161 -53.16 -96.78 -172.39
N MET A 162 -54.38 -97.32 -172.26
CA MET A 162 -55.22 -97.10 -171.08
C MET A 162 -54.74 -97.87 -169.85
N THR A 163 -54.15 -99.07 -169.99
CA THR A 163 -53.54 -99.77 -168.85
C THR A 163 -52.27 -99.07 -168.40
N ASP A 164 -51.42 -98.60 -169.31
CA ASP A 164 -50.24 -97.78 -168.97
C ASP A 164 -50.65 -96.45 -168.34
N LEU A 165 -51.68 -95.78 -168.85
CA LEU A 165 -52.22 -94.58 -168.21
C LEU A 165 -52.87 -94.85 -166.84
N ARG A 166 -53.44 -96.04 -166.60
CA ARG A 166 -53.92 -96.42 -165.26
C ARG A 166 -52.76 -96.69 -164.32
N LEU A 167 -51.77 -97.49 -164.73
CA LEU A 167 -50.56 -97.75 -163.94
C LEU A 167 -49.81 -96.45 -163.64
N ARG A 168 -49.67 -95.55 -164.62
CA ARG A 168 -49.04 -94.23 -164.43
C ARG A 168 -49.87 -93.32 -163.52
N ASN A 169 -51.19 -93.39 -163.56
CA ASN A 169 -52.04 -92.67 -162.61
C ASN A 169 -51.95 -93.27 -161.20
N GLU A 170 -51.91 -94.59 -161.03
CA GLU A 170 -51.67 -95.25 -159.74
C GLU A 170 -50.28 -94.90 -159.18
N GLU A 171 -49.25 -94.80 -160.04
CA GLU A 171 -47.92 -94.34 -159.65
C GLU A 171 -47.95 -92.87 -159.21
N LEU A 172 -48.64 -91.99 -159.95
CA LEU A 172 -48.82 -90.59 -159.58
C LEU A 172 -49.70 -90.40 -158.33
N GLU A 173 -50.65 -91.30 -158.06
CA GLU A 173 -51.40 -91.33 -156.79
C GLU A 173 -50.50 -91.78 -155.63
N LYS A 174 -49.62 -92.77 -155.84
CA LYS A 174 -48.58 -93.13 -154.85
C LYS A 174 -47.64 -91.97 -154.58
N GLU A 175 -47.03 -91.35 -155.61
CA GLU A 175 -46.15 -90.19 -155.47
C GLU A 175 -46.86 -89.01 -154.77
N ARG A 176 -48.12 -88.73 -155.13
CA ARG A 176 -48.97 -87.73 -154.47
C ARG A 176 -49.13 -88.02 -152.99
N ASP A 177 -49.42 -89.27 -152.64
CA ASP A 177 -49.73 -89.69 -151.27
C ASP A 177 -48.46 -89.92 -150.43
N GLU A 178 -47.33 -90.26 -151.04
CA GLU A 178 -46.00 -90.24 -150.41
C GLU A 178 -45.59 -88.80 -150.13
N GLY A 179 -45.65 -87.90 -151.12
CA GLY A 179 -45.47 -86.47 -150.90
C GLY A 179 -46.48 -85.89 -149.89
N LYS A 180 -47.66 -86.50 -149.71
CA LYS A 180 -48.63 -86.14 -148.66
C LYS A 180 -48.16 -86.63 -147.28
N ARG A 181 -47.74 -87.90 -147.17
CA ARG A 181 -47.14 -88.48 -145.95
C ARG A 181 -45.89 -87.70 -145.52
N GLU A 182 -45.06 -87.26 -146.46
CA GLU A 182 -43.90 -86.40 -146.23
C GLU A 182 -44.31 -85.00 -145.76
N ARG A 183 -45.21 -84.31 -146.48
CA ARG A 183 -45.75 -83.00 -146.05
C ARG A 183 -46.34 -83.07 -144.64
N ASP A 184 -47.07 -84.13 -144.31
CA ASP A 184 -47.66 -84.32 -142.99
C ASP A 184 -46.68 -84.91 -141.95
N CYS A 185 -45.51 -85.41 -142.36
CA CYS A 185 -44.36 -85.69 -141.50
C CYS A 185 -43.64 -84.39 -141.13
N LEU A 186 -43.26 -83.58 -142.13
CA LEU A 186 -42.66 -82.26 -141.97
C LEU A 186 -43.58 -81.33 -141.15
N ARG A 187 -44.90 -81.37 -141.37
CA ARG A 187 -45.89 -80.66 -140.55
C ARG A 187 -45.79 -81.06 -139.07
N ARG A 188 -45.74 -82.37 -138.76
CA ARG A 188 -45.58 -82.85 -137.39
C ARG A 188 -44.27 -82.37 -136.78
N SER A 189 -43.15 -82.48 -137.50
CA SER A 189 -41.86 -81.95 -137.05
C SER A 189 -41.87 -80.44 -136.83
N VAL A 190 -42.59 -79.67 -137.65
CA VAL A 190 -42.76 -78.21 -137.48
C VAL A 190 -43.61 -77.88 -136.25
N GLU A 191 -44.72 -78.59 -135.98
CA GLU A 191 -45.48 -78.38 -134.74
C GLU A 191 -44.72 -78.87 -133.49
N GLU A 192 -43.89 -79.91 -133.61
CA GLU A 192 -43.00 -80.37 -132.54
C GLU A 192 -41.88 -79.33 -132.26
N LEU A 193 -41.33 -78.69 -133.30
CA LEU A 193 -40.36 -77.61 -133.15
C LEU A 193 -41.01 -76.32 -132.60
N LYS A 194 -42.24 -75.98 -133.03
CA LYS A 194 -43.01 -74.85 -132.47
C LYS A 194 -43.33 -75.06 -130.99
N THR A 195 -43.79 -76.25 -130.59
CA THR A 195 -44.11 -76.55 -129.19
C THR A 195 -42.85 -76.52 -128.32
N LYS A 196 -41.73 -77.08 -128.80
CA LYS A 196 -40.41 -76.94 -128.14
C LYS A 196 -39.92 -75.49 -128.06
N LEU A 197 -40.15 -74.66 -129.09
CA LEU A 197 -39.83 -73.24 -129.08
C LEU A 197 -40.67 -72.46 -128.06
N VAL A 198 -41.98 -72.71 -127.98
CA VAL A 198 -42.87 -72.09 -126.98
C VAL A 198 -42.49 -72.54 -125.56
N GLN A 199 -42.16 -73.81 -125.35
CA GLN A 199 -41.64 -74.31 -124.07
C GLN A 199 -40.33 -73.61 -123.69
N ALA A 200 -39.38 -73.49 -124.62
CA ALA A 200 -38.12 -72.77 -124.40
C ALA A 200 -38.34 -71.28 -124.10
N GLN A 201 -39.32 -70.62 -124.75
CA GLN A 201 -39.69 -69.23 -124.48
C GLN A 201 -40.32 -69.04 -123.08
N VAL A 202 -41.16 -69.98 -122.64
CA VAL A 202 -41.73 -69.97 -121.28
C VAL A 202 -40.63 -70.16 -120.24
N VAL A 203 -39.74 -71.15 -120.43
CA VAL A 203 -38.58 -71.37 -119.53
C VAL A 203 -37.64 -70.17 -119.52
N TYR A 204 -37.38 -69.54 -120.67
CA TYR A 204 -36.56 -68.33 -120.75
C TYR A 204 -37.20 -67.14 -120.00
N ARG A 205 -38.52 -66.93 -120.13
CA ARG A 205 -39.25 -65.92 -119.36
C ARG A 205 -39.18 -66.19 -117.86
N GLU A 206 -39.41 -67.44 -117.43
CA GLU A 206 -39.26 -67.81 -116.03
C GLU A 206 -37.84 -67.61 -115.49
N LEU A 207 -36.81 -67.89 -116.30
CA LEU A 207 -35.42 -67.65 -115.93
C LEU A 207 -35.11 -66.15 -115.85
N GLN A 208 -35.70 -65.32 -116.73
CA GLN A 208 -35.60 -63.87 -116.63
C GLN A 208 -36.30 -63.33 -115.37
N GLU A 209 -37.51 -63.80 -115.05
CA GLU A 209 -38.22 -63.44 -113.82
C GLU A 209 -37.46 -63.89 -112.54
N LYS A 210 -36.80 -65.06 -112.59
CA LYS A 210 -35.89 -65.54 -111.54
C LYS A 210 -34.62 -64.67 -111.45
N LEU A 211 -34.03 -64.24 -112.56
CA LEU A 211 -32.88 -63.32 -112.58
C LEU A 211 -33.25 -61.94 -112.01
N ASP A 212 -34.35 -61.36 -112.48
CA ASP A 212 -34.92 -60.10 -112.01
C ASP A 212 -35.20 -60.10 -110.50
N SER A 213 -35.78 -61.18 -109.99
CA SER A 213 -36.10 -61.32 -108.56
C SER A 213 -34.86 -61.59 -107.71
N LEU A 214 -33.87 -62.34 -108.21
CA LEU A 214 -32.55 -62.47 -107.58
C LEU A 214 -31.77 -61.14 -107.56
N GLN A 215 -31.87 -60.33 -108.62
CA GLN A 215 -31.23 -59.01 -108.70
C GLN A 215 -31.90 -58.01 -107.76
N LYS A 216 -33.24 -58.00 -107.67
CA LYS A 216 -34.01 -57.25 -106.67
C LYS A 216 -33.68 -57.70 -105.25
N SER A 217 -33.55 -59.01 -105.00
CA SER A 217 -33.10 -59.58 -103.72
C SER A 217 -31.67 -59.17 -103.36
N SER A 218 -30.75 -59.11 -104.34
CA SER A 218 -29.39 -58.64 -104.08
C SER A 218 -29.39 -57.16 -103.73
N ALA A 219 -30.00 -56.31 -104.54
CA ALA A 219 -30.13 -54.89 -104.23
C ALA A 219 -30.91 -54.61 -102.93
N GLN A 220 -31.72 -55.54 -102.44
CA GLN A 220 -32.32 -55.46 -101.10
C GLN A 220 -31.31 -55.87 -100.01
N ARG A 221 -30.57 -56.98 -100.19
CA ARG A 221 -29.48 -57.40 -99.31
C ARG A 221 -28.41 -56.32 -99.16
N ASP A 222 -27.96 -55.74 -100.26
CA ASP A 222 -26.95 -54.67 -100.29
C ASP A 222 -27.42 -53.44 -99.49
N ARG A 223 -28.70 -53.04 -99.63
CA ARG A 223 -29.31 -51.97 -98.82
C ARG A 223 -29.39 -52.32 -97.34
N THR A 224 -29.78 -53.55 -97.00
CA THR A 224 -29.80 -53.99 -95.59
C THR A 224 -28.40 -54.11 -94.99
N GLU A 225 -27.39 -54.46 -95.77
CA GLU A 225 -26.00 -54.53 -95.33
C GLU A 225 -25.42 -53.13 -95.07
N VAL A 226 -25.74 -52.14 -95.92
CA VAL A 226 -25.39 -50.72 -95.67
C VAL A 226 -26.08 -50.19 -94.42
N LEU A 227 -27.36 -50.53 -94.21
CA LEU A 227 -28.09 -50.16 -92.98
C LEU A 227 -27.50 -50.84 -91.74
N LEU A 228 -27.13 -52.12 -91.83
CA LEU A 228 -26.49 -52.85 -90.72
C LEU A 228 -25.14 -52.21 -90.38
N LYS A 229 -24.27 -51.99 -91.38
CA LYS A 229 -22.99 -51.30 -91.24
C LYS A 229 -23.11 -49.87 -90.71
N GLN A 230 -24.26 -49.21 -90.88
CA GLN A 230 -24.51 -47.93 -90.20
C GLN A 230 -24.92 -48.14 -88.74
N LYS A 231 -25.81 -49.10 -88.44
CA LYS A 231 -26.16 -49.44 -87.06
C LYS A 231 -24.97 -49.95 -86.24
N ASP A 232 -24.04 -50.69 -86.84
CA ASP A 232 -22.80 -51.11 -86.21
C ASP A 232 -21.92 -49.92 -85.81
N LYS A 233 -21.84 -48.88 -86.66
CA LYS A 233 -21.16 -47.61 -86.35
C LYS A 233 -21.89 -46.85 -85.25
N ASP A 234 -23.22 -46.74 -85.33
CA ASP A 234 -24.04 -46.06 -84.32
C ASP A 234 -23.82 -46.73 -82.94
N CYS A 235 -23.88 -48.05 -82.87
CA CYS A 235 -23.61 -48.84 -81.66
C CYS A 235 -22.17 -48.68 -81.17
N ALA A 236 -21.17 -48.70 -82.06
CA ALA A 236 -19.77 -48.50 -81.70
C ALA A 236 -19.49 -47.06 -81.21
N GLN A 237 -20.25 -46.06 -81.66
CA GLN A 237 -20.17 -44.70 -81.15
C GLN A 237 -20.84 -44.60 -79.77
N LEU A 238 -22.05 -45.11 -79.61
CA LEU A 238 -22.76 -45.16 -78.31
C LEU A 238 -21.96 -45.91 -77.22
N ALA A 239 -21.19 -46.93 -77.60
CA ALA A 239 -20.27 -47.60 -76.69
C ALA A 239 -19.15 -46.66 -76.19
N LYS A 240 -18.48 -45.93 -77.09
CA LYS A 240 -17.45 -44.94 -76.75
C LYS A 240 -18.02 -43.78 -75.92
N ASP A 241 -19.20 -43.29 -76.27
CA ASP A 241 -19.87 -42.21 -75.54
C ASP A 241 -20.23 -42.69 -74.12
N GLY A 242 -20.68 -43.92 -73.98
CA GLY A 242 -20.92 -44.57 -72.68
C GLY A 242 -19.65 -44.81 -71.85
N GLU A 243 -18.51 -45.09 -72.49
CA GLU A 243 -17.19 -45.17 -71.83
C GLU A 243 -16.68 -43.79 -71.40
N ALA A 244 -16.82 -42.77 -72.26
CA ALA A 244 -16.47 -41.39 -71.94
C ALA A 244 -17.32 -40.84 -70.77
N LEU A 245 -18.62 -41.12 -70.76
CA LEU A 245 -19.51 -40.78 -69.64
C LEU A 245 -19.12 -41.50 -68.35
N LYS A 246 -18.78 -42.80 -68.39
CA LYS A 246 -18.24 -43.52 -67.22
C LYS A 246 -16.95 -42.91 -66.71
N ALA A 247 -16.05 -42.50 -67.60
CA ALA A 247 -14.80 -41.83 -67.24
C ALA A 247 -15.05 -40.47 -66.57
N GLN A 248 -15.95 -39.64 -67.12
CA GLN A 248 -16.35 -38.36 -66.50
C GLN A 248 -16.98 -38.56 -65.12
N VAL A 249 -17.94 -39.49 -64.99
CA VAL A 249 -18.57 -39.80 -63.68
C VAL A 249 -17.53 -40.29 -62.67
N THR A 250 -16.56 -41.12 -63.10
CA THR A 250 -15.48 -41.59 -62.23
C THR A 250 -14.56 -40.44 -61.79
N SER A 251 -14.22 -39.51 -62.69
CA SER A 251 -13.44 -38.31 -62.39
C SER A 251 -14.15 -37.40 -61.38
N LEU A 252 -15.43 -37.10 -61.61
CA LEU A 252 -16.24 -36.26 -60.73
C LEU A 252 -16.45 -36.90 -59.34
N LEU A 253 -16.54 -38.23 -59.25
CA LEU A 253 -16.55 -38.96 -57.98
C LEU A 253 -15.19 -38.92 -57.26
N GLY A 254 -14.08 -38.85 -58.00
CA GLY A 254 -12.75 -38.57 -57.46
C GLY A 254 -12.68 -37.17 -56.85
N GLU A 255 -12.96 -36.14 -57.66
CA GLU A 255 -12.98 -34.74 -57.21
C GLU A 255 -13.93 -34.52 -56.02
N LEU A 256 -15.08 -35.19 -55.97
CA LEU A 256 -16.03 -35.05 -54.86
C LEU A 256 -15.46 -35.65 -53.56
N ARG A 257 -14.74 -36.77 -53.63
CA ARG A 257 -14.06 -37.39 -52.48
C ARG A 257 -12.88 -36.54 -52.01
N GLU A 258 -12.12 -35.96 -52.93
CA GLU A 258 -11.03 -35.04 -52.61
C GLU A 258 -11.57 -33.78 -51.91
N ARG A 259 -12.62 -33.15 -52.47
CA ARG A 259 -13.28 -31.99 -51.83
C ARG A 259 -13.89 -32.33 -50.47
N GLN A 260 -14.46 -33.53 -50.28
CA GLN A 260 -14.94 -33.99 -48.98
C GLN A 260 -13.78 -34.14 -47.99
N SER A 261 -12.67 -34.78 -48.39
CA SER A 261 -11.47 -34.94 -47.55
C SER A 261 -10.88 -33.59 -47.12
N CYS A 262 -10.81 -32.61 -48.04
CA CYS A 262 -10.39 -31.25 -47.71
C CYS A 262 -11.36 -30.54 -46.74
N LEU A 263 -12.66 -30.76 -46.86
CA LEU A 263 -13.67 -30.23 -45.93
C LEU A 263 -13.54 -30.88 -44.55
N ASP A 264 -13.38 -32.20 -44.48
CA ASP A 264 -13.20 -32.95 -43.24
C ASP A 264 -11.91 -32.54 -42.51
N GLN A 265 -10.82 -32.29 -43.24
CA GLN A 265 -9.58 -31.75 -42.66
C GLN A 265 -9.77 -30.30 -42.18
N SER A 266 -10.37 -29.43 -42.99
CA SER A 266 -10.63 -28.04 -42.59
C SER A 266 -11.55 -27.94 -41.36
N GLN A 267 -12.50 -28.87 -41.22
CA GLN A 267 -13.37 -28.98 -40.04
C GLN A 267 -12.61 -29.49 -38.81
N GLN A 268 -11.66 -30.41 -38.95
CA GLN A 268 -10.75 -30.80 -37.86
C GLN A 268 -9.86 -29.63 -37.43
N ASP A 269 -9.24 -28.94 -38.39
CA ASP A 269 -8.37 -27.78 -38.13
C ASP A 269 -9.14 -26.66 -37.41
N ARG A 270 -10.38 -26.38 -37.83
CA ARG A 270 -11.27 -25.43 -37.15
C ARG A 270 -11.56 -25.86 -35.72
N ASN A 271 -11.94 -27.11 -35.48
CA ASN A 271 -12.22 -27.59 -34.13
C ASN A 271 -10.97 -27.47 -33.23
N ILE A 272 -9.79 -27.82 -33.74
CA ILE A 272 -8.50 -27.67 -33.03
C ILE A 272 -8.18 -26.19 -32.72
N LEU A 273 -8.58 -25.26 -33.60
CA LEU A 273 -8.46 -23.82 -33.35
C LEU A 273 -9.48 -23.35 -32.30
N ASP A 274 -10.74 -23.79 -32.37
CA ASP A 274 -11.78 -23.46 -31.39
C ASP A 274 -11.42 -23.95 -29.98
N ASP A 275 -10.87 -25.16 -29.83
CA ASP A 275 -10.38 -25.70 -28.56
C ASP A 275 -9.24 -24.84 -27.97
N LYS A 276 -8.26 -24.45 -28.80
CA LYS A 276 -7.17 -23.53 -28.42
C LYS A 276 -7.73 -22.14 -28.03
N LEU A 277 -8.79 -21.70 -28.70
CA LEU A 277 -9.43 -20.40 -28.46
C LEU A 277 -10.25 -20.43 -27.15
N SER A 278 -10.90 -21.54 -26.80
CA SER A 278 -11.50 -21.73 -25.46
C SER A 278 -10.42 -21.75 -24.38
N SER A 279 -9.38 -22.57 -24.55
CA SER A 279 -8.28 -22.68 -23.58
C SER A 279 -7.58 -21.33 -23.31
N THR A 280 -7.35 -20.53 -24.35
CA THR A 280 -6.76 -19.18 -24.20
C THR A 280 -7.73 -18.17 -23.60
N ARG A 281 -9.03 -18.24 -23.89
CA ARG A 281 -10.06 -17.43 -23.19
C ARG A 281 -10.12 -17.78 -21.70
N GLU A 282 -10.06 -19.05 -21.35
CA GLU A 282 -10.10 -19.54 -19.97
C GLU A 282 -8.85 -19.11 -19.19
N ALA A 283 -7.67 -19.21 -19.80
CA ALA A 283 -6.41 -18.74 -19.23
C ALA A 283 -6.38 -17.20 -19.07
N LEU A 284 -6.88 -16.44 -20.05
CA LEU A 284 -7.03 -14.99 -19.96
C LEU A 284 -7.95 -14.63 -18.79
N ALA A 285 -9.14 -15.22 -18.72
CA ALA A 285 -10.09 -14.97 -17.64
C ALA A 285 -9.56 -15.41 -16.27
N ALA A 286 -8.66 -16.39 -16.19
CA ALA A 286 -7.97 -16.75 -14.96
C ALA A 286 -6.99 -15.63 -14.53
N SER A 287 -6.16 -15.14 -15.46
CA SER A 287 -5.23 -14.04 -15.23
C SER A 287 -5.95 -12.72 -14.87
N GLU A 288 -7.08 -12.41 -15.51
CA GLU A 288 -7.91 -11.24 -15.17
C GLU A 288 -8.42 -11.30 -13.72
N ARG A 289 -8.89 -12.47 -13.27
CA ARG A 289 -9.33 -12.69 -11.88
C ARG A 289 -8.18 -12.56 -10.89
N GLU A 290 -6.99 -13.06 -11.22
CA GLU A 290 -5.79 -12.92 -10.39
C GLU A 290 -5.36 -11.45 -10.29
N MET A 291 -5.28 -10.73 -11.41
CA MET A 291 -4.94 -9.31 -11.43
C MET A 291 -5.95 -8.47 -10.63
N GLU A 292 -7.24 -8.80 -10.70
CA GLU A 292 -8.29 -8.15 -9.91
C GLU A 292 -8.20 -8.49 -8.41
N GLN A 293 -7.79 -9.72 -8.06
CA GLN A 293 -7.48 -10.09 -6.68
C GLN A 293 -6.25 -9.33 -6.15
N GLN A 294 -5.18 -9.20 -6.93
CA GLN A 294 -4.01 -8.40 -6.59
C GLN A 294 -4.36 -6.91 -6.44
N ARG A 295 -5.20 -6.34 -7.31
CA ARG A 295 -5.72 -4.96 -7.15
C ARG A 295 -6.43 -4.76 -5.82
N LYS A 296 -7.28 -5.70 -5.40
CA LYS A 296 -7.97 -5.66 -4.11
C LYS A 296 -7.00 -5.75 -2.92
N GLN A 297 -6.01 -6.64 -2.99
CA GLN A 297 -4.97 -6.75 -1.96
C GLN A 297 -4.11 -5.47 -1.86
N HIS A 298 -3.76 -4.86 -3.00
CA HIS A 298 -3.03 -3.59 -3.04
C HIS A 298 -3.88 -2.43 -2.51
N SER A 299 -5.18 -2.36 -2.83
CA SER A 299 -6.09 -1.34 -2.25
C SER A 299 -6.09 -1.42 -0.72
N VAL A 300 -6.40 -2.59 -0.15
CA VAL A 300 -6.42 -2.78 1.32
C VAL A 300 -5.05 -2.47 1.96
N THR A 301 -3.95 -2.71 1.25
CA THR A 301 -2.60 -2.36 1.72
C THR A 301 -2.38 -0.84 1.71
N VAL A 302 -2.82 -0.14 0.66
CA VAL A 302 -2.78 1.33 0.57
C VAL A 302 -3.68 1.96 1.65
N ASP A 303 -4.91 1.48 1.81
CA ASP A 303 -5.86 1.96 2.83
C ASP A 303 -5.28 1.82 4.25
N LYS A 304 -4.61 0.69 4.53
CA LYS A 304 -3.89 0.44 5.79
C LYS A 304 -2.72 1.42 5.99
N LEU A 305 -1.92 1.67 4.95
CA LEU A 305 -0.79 2.61 5.02
C LEU A 305 -1.26 4.06 5.19
N LEU A 306 -2.33 4.46 4.50
CA LEU A 306 -2.96 5.78 4.67
C LEU A 306 -3.48 5.98 6.10
N LEU A 307 -4.13 4.97 6.68
CA LEU A 307 -4.58 4.99 8.08
C LEU A 307 -3.40 5.07 9.06
N GLN A 308 -2.31 4.35 8.81
CA GLN A 308 -1.08 4.46 9.61
C GLN A 308 -0.46 5.86 9.53
N THR A 309 -0.35 6.44 8.33
CA THR A 309 0.11 7.82 8.14
C THR A 309 -0.77 8.82 8.87
N HIS A 310 -2.10 8.70 8.76
CA HIS A 310 -3.05 9.57 9.44
C HIS A 310 -2.93 9.52 10.98
N ASN A 311 -2.74 8.32 11.54
CA ASN A 311 -2.54 8.13 12.97
C ASN A 311 -1.21 8.77 13.44
N LEU A 312 -0.12 8.57 12.70
CA LEU A 312 1.18 9.17 13.00
C LEU A 312 1.16 10.70 12.85
N GLU A 313 0.50 11.23 11.82
CA GLU A 313 0.26 12.67 11.69
C GLU A 313 -0.51 13.25 12.88
N THR A 314 -1.50 12.51 13.38
CA THR A 314 -2.34 12.95 14.50
C THR A 314 -1.55 12.96 15.81
N ALA A 315 -0.73 11.94 16.06
CA ALA A 315 0.23 11.93 17.17
C ALA A 315 1.24 13.08 17.07
N LEU A 316 1.82 13.32 15.89
CA LEU A 316 2.74 14.44 15.67
C LEU A 316 2.06 15.82 15.84
N LYS A 317 0.75 15.93 15.57
CA LYS A 317 -0.04 17.14 15.85
C LYS A 317 -0.25 17.33 17.37
N THR A 318 -0.54 16.27 18.13
CA THR A 318 -0.65 16.36 19.60
C THR A 318 0.69 16.64 20.27
N ASP A 319 1.77 15.99 19.84
CA ASP A 319 3.10 16.18 20.42
C ASP A 319 3.61 17.61 20.21
N ARG A 320 3.35 18.20 19.04
CA ARG A 320 3.65 19.62 18.78
C ARG A 320 2.90 20.55 19.74
N LEU A 321 1.63 20.27 20.04
CA LEU A 321 0.86 21.06 21.01
C LEU A 321 1.46 20.93 22.41
N VAL A 322 1.77 19.71 22.87
CA VAL A 322 2.43 19.46 24.17
C VAL A 322 3.78 20.19 24.25
N ILE A 323 4.62 20.14 23.20
CA ILE A 323 5.90 20.86 23.15
C ILE A 323 5.69 22.39 23.26
N THR A 324 4.65 22.95 22.64
CA THR A 324 4.33 24.38 22.82
C THR A 324 3.83 24.74 24.21
N GLU A 325 3.13 23.82 24.88
CA GLU A 325 2.67 23.98 26.26
C GLU A 325 3.84 23.94 27.25
N GLU A 326 4.69 22.90 27.18
CA GLU A 326 5.88 22.79 28.04
C GLU A 326 6.87 23.93 27.79
N ARG A 327 7.01 24.42 26.56
CA ARG A 327 7.81 25.63 26.28
C ARG A 327 7.22 26.88 26.94
N ARG A 328 5.89 26.99 27.06
CA ARG A 328 5.24 28.10 27.78
C ARG A 328 5.46 27.98 29.29
N LYS A 329 5.28 26.79 29.86
CA LYS A 329 5.56 26.51 31.28
C LYS A 329 7.02 26.78 31.65
N LEU A 330 7.97 26.38 30.80
CA LEU A 330 9.39 26.67 30.99
C LEU A 330 9.67 28.18 30.99
N ALA A 331 9.08 28.94 30.06
CA ALA A 331 9.22 30.40 30.03
C ALA A 331 8.60 31.08 31.27
N GLN A 332 7.46 30.58 31.75
CA GLN A 332 6.84 31.04 33.01
C GLN A 332 7.75 30.75 34.22
N LEU A 333 8.34 29.55 34.30
CA LEU A 333 9.25 29.16 35.38
C LEU A 333 10.55 29.98 35.35
N GLN A 334 11.12 30.22 34.16
CA GLN A 334 12.27 31.11 33.97
C GLN A 334 11.97 32.55 34.41
N HIS A 335 10.77 33.06 34.10
CA HIS A 335 10.33 34.38 34.56
C HIS A 335 10.17 34.43 36.08
N ALA A 336 9.49 33.44 36.68
CA ALA A 336 9.30 33.35 38.13
C ALA A 336 10.64 33.26 38.88
N TYR A 337 11.58 32.44 38.41
CA TYR A 337 12.95 32.37 38.95
C TYR A 337 13.68 33.71 38.84
N THR A 338 13.53 34.41 37.70
CA THR A 338 14.13 35.74 37.50
C THR A 338 13.56 36.80 38.45
N CYS A 339 12.28 36.72 38.80
CA CYS A 339 11.67 37.58 39.81
C CYS A 339 12.20 37.23 41.21
N LEU A 340 12.14 35.96 41.63
CA LEU A 340 12.65 35.52 42.93
C LEU A 340 14.13 35.87 43.15
N PHE A 341 14.95 35.79 42.10
CA PHE A 341 16.36 36.21 42.16
C PHE A 341 16.51 37.72 42.41
N LYS A 342 15.70 38.55 41.73
CA LYS A 342 15.67 40.02 41.96
C LYS A 342 15.15 40.37 43.36
N ASP A 343 14.13 39.67 43.84
CA ASP A 343 13.57 39.88 45.18
C ASP A 343 14.61 39.53 46.25
N TYR A 344 15.36 38.44 46.06
CA TYR A 344 16.44 38.02 46.96
C TYR A 344 17.64 38.99 46.94
N ASP A 345 18.10 39.43 45.77
CA ASP A 345 19.14 40.46 45.62
C ASP A 345 18.71 41.81 46.22
N SER A 346 17.43 42.18 46.07
CA SER A 346 16.86 43.39 46.69
C SER A 346 16.80 43.29 48.21
N LYS A 347 16.46 42.12 48.76
CA LYS A 347 16.53 41.85 50.20
C LYS A 347 17.95 41.92 50.72
N LEU A 348 18.91 41.23 50.09
CA LEU A 348 20.33 41.28 50.47
C LEU A 348 20.87 42.72 50.53
N LYS A 349 20.48 43.57 49.59
CA LYS A 349 20.87 45.00 49.58
C LYS A 349 20.20 45.82 50.69
N THR A 350 18.95 45.50 51.02
CA THR A 350 18.17 46.23 52.05
C THR A 350 18.57 45.79 53.46
N GLU A 351 18.51 44.49 53.74
CA GLU A 351 18.87 43.87 55.02
C GLU A 351 20.38 44.00 55.29
N GLY A 352 21.23 43.89 54.25
CA GLY A 352 22.66 44.15 54.36
C GLY A 352 22.97 45.62 54.70
N GLY A 353 22.22 46.57 54.14
CA GLY A 353 22.34 48.00 54.50
C GLY A 353 21.97 48.27 55.95
N ASP A 354 20.81 47.77 56.41
CA ASP A 354 20.37 47.91 57.82
C ASP A 354 21.36 47.28 58.80
N MET A 355 21.86 46.08 58.50
CA MET A 355 22.84 45.40 59.35
C MET A 355 24.20 46.11 59.39
N VAL A 356 24.63 46.79 58.32
CA VAL A 356 25.83 47.65 58.33
C VAL A 356 25.60 48.88 59.20
N VAL A 357 24.49 49.60 59.04
CA VAL A 357 24.18 50.79 59.86
C VAL A 357 24.12 50.42 61.35
N ARG A 358 23.47 49.30 61.68
CA ARG A 358 23.38 48.79 63.06
C ARG A 358 24.73 48.32 63.62
N LEU A 359 25.65 47.84 62.77
CA LEU A 359 27.02 47.52 63.17
C LEU A 359 27.80 48.82 63.49
N GLU A 360 27.75 49.82 62.61
CA GLU A 360 28.37 51.13 62.86
C GLU A 360 27.82 51.82 64.12
N GLU A 361 26.52 51.66 64.41
CA GLU A 361 25.91 52.16 65.65
C GLU A 361 26.42 51.41 66.88
N ALA A 362 26.57 50.09 66.81
CA ALA A 362 27.14 49.28 67.89
C ALA A 362 28.62 49.62 68.11
N GLU A 363 29.40 49.82 67.06
CA GLU A 363 30.81 50.25 67.14
C GLU A 363 30.94 51.65 67.75
N ARG A 364 30.11 52.61 67.34
CA ARG A 364 30.04 53.95 67.97
C ARG A 364 29.64 53.87 69.46
N ALA A 365 28.69 53.00 69.81
CA ALA A 365 28.29 52.79 71.20
C ALA A 365 29.38 52.08 72.04
N LEU A 366 30.19 51.21 71.43
CA LEU A 366 31.36 50.60 72.08
C LEU A 366 32.49 51.61 72.29
N ALA A 367 32.76 52.49 71.32
CA ALA A 367 33.73 53.58 71.48
C ALA A 367 33.34 54.52 72.63
N LEU A 368 32.08 54.96 72.71
CA LEU A 368 31.59 55.79 73.83
C LEU A 368 31.66 55.08 75.19
N LYS A 369 31.49 53.76 75.22
CA LYS A 369 31.71 52.96 76.44
C LYS A 369 33.19 52.85 76.80
N GLN A 370 34.08 52.75 75.81
CA GLN A 370 35.52 52.74 76.04
C GLN A 370 36.00 54.08 76.60
N ASP A 371 35.57 55.21 76.03
CA ASP A 371 35.83 56.56 76.54
C ASP A 371 35.37 56.73 78.00
N LEU A 372 34.21 56.16 78.36
CA LEU A 372 33.69 56.18 79.73
C LEU A 372 34.51 55.27 80.66
N ILE A 373 34.89 54.07 80.21
CA ILE A 373 35.76 53.16 80.96
C ILE A 373 37.11 53.80 81.26
N ASP A 374 37.70 54.51 80.30
CA ASP A 374 39.02 55.12 80.47
C ASP A 374 38.98 56.37 81.36
N LYS A 375 37.90 57.15 81.33
CA LYS A 375 37.62 58.19 82.36
C LYS A 375 37.46 57.60 83.75
N LEU A 376 36.68 56.51 83.89
CA LEU A 376 36.50 55.84 85.18
C LEU A 376 37.82 55.24 85.71
N LYS A 377 38.75 54.81 84.84
CA LYS A 377 40.12 54.43 85.25
C LYS A 377 40.93 55.64 85.75
N GLU A 378 40.84 56.78 85.07
CA GLU A 378 41.51 58.02 85.48
C GLU A 378 40.99 58.51 86.85
N GLU A 379 39.67 58.52 87.04
CA GLU A 379 39.03 58.82 88.34
C GLU A 379 39.44 57.82 89.43
N VAL A 380 39.50 56.51 89.11
CA VAL A 380 39.96 55.48 90.06
C VAL A 380 41.43 55.68 90.45
N GLU A 381 42.33 56.02 89.52
CA GLU A 381 43.74 56.25 89.86
C GLU A 381 43.92 57.57 90.65
N GLN A 382 43.13 58.60 90.37
CA GLN A 382 43.09 59.82 91.18
C GLN A 382 42.59 59.55 92.61
N GLN A 383 41.55 58.72 92.76
CA GLN A 383 41.08 58.24 94.06
C GLN A 383 42.12 57.36 94.76
N ARG A 384 42.85 56.52 94.00
CA ARG A 384 43.92 55.66 94.51
C ARG A 384 45.07 56.46 95.10
N GLY A 385 45.57 57.48 94.38
CA GLY A 385 46.57 58.41 94.90
C GLY A 385 46.09 59.22 96.12
N SER A 386 44.78 59.51 96.19
CA SER A 386 44.18 60.12 97.39
C SER A 386 44.13 59.14 98.58
N LEU A 387 43.83 57.86 98.33
CA LEU A 387 43.76 56.80 99.33
C LEU A 387 45.13 56.47 99.95
N GLU A 388 46.23 56.67 99.21
CA GLU A 388 47.60 56.50 99.72
C GLU A 388 47.95 57.46 100.88
N THR A 389 47.14 58.50 101.14
CA THR A 389 47.24 59.34 102.35
C THR A 389 46.70 58.67 103.63
N VAL A 390 45.77 57.71 103.50
CA VAL A 390 45.09 57.08 104.66
C VAL A 390 46.04 56.25 105.52
N PRO A 391 46.98 55.43 104.97
CA PRO A 391 48.02 54.79 105.76
C PRO A 391 48.90 55.79 106.54
N VAL A 392 49.21 56.94 105.94
CA VAL A 392 50.05 57.98 106.59
C VAL A 392 49.32 58.61 107.77
N LEU A 393 48.04 58.98 107.59
CA LEU A 393 47.19 59.52 108.67
C LEU A 393 46.92 58.47 109.77
N THR A 394 46.81 57.20 109.40
CA THR A 394 46.66 56.08 110.36
C THR A 394 47.93 55.94 111.21
N ALA A 395 49.11 55.88 110.57
CA ALA A 395 50.39 55.82 111.28
C ALA A 395 50.62 57.06 112.17
N GLN A 396 50.22 58.25 111.72
CA GLN A 396 50.28 59.47 112.54
C GLN A 396 49.38 59.39 113.79
N ALA A 397 48.18 58.82 113.67
CA ALA A 397 47.29 58.59 114.81
C ALA A 397 47.84 57.50 115.77
N GLU A 398 48.49 56.46 115.24
CA GLU A 398 49.16 55.44 116.06
C GLU A 398 50.39 56.00 116.81
N ILE A 399 51.17 56.87 116.18
CA ILE A 399 52.29 57.59 116.82
C ILE A 399 51.77 58.48 117.96
N TYR A 400 50.77 59.34 117.72
CA TYR A 400 50.20 60.18 118.79
C TYR A 400 49.58 59.36 119.94
N LYS A 401 49.01 58.18 119.64
CA LYS A 401 48.54 57.24 120.66
C LYS A 401 49.70 56.63 121.46
N ALA A 402 50.81 56.29 120.82
CA ALA A 402 52.02 55.80 121.48
C ALA A 402 52.67 56.88 122.36
N ASP A 403 52.82 58.11 121.85
CA ASP A 403 53.34 59.26 122.59
C ASP A 403 52.48 59.56 123.83
N PHE A 404 51.15 59.57 123.69
CA PHE A 404 50.23 59.75 124.81
C PHE A 404 50.35 58.64 125.86
N LEU A 405 50.50 57.38 125.45
CA LEU A 405 50.70 56.26 126.36
C LEU A 405 52.07 56.35 127.07
N ALA A 406 53.13 56.77 126.37
CA ALA A 406 54.45 56.96 126.94
C ALA A 406 54.50 58.11 127.97
N GLU A 407 53.90 59.27 127.67
CA GLU A 407 53.74 60.36 128.65
C GLU A 407 52.89 59.90 129.85
N ARG A 408 51.81 59.13 129.63
CA ARG A 408 50.98 58.60 130.73
C ARG A 408 51.78 57.64 131.62
N GLU A 409 52.55 56.72 131.03
CA GLU A 409 53.41 55.79 131.77
C GLU A 409 54.52 56.54 132.53
N ALA A 410 55.11 57.57 131.93
CA ALA A 410 56.05 58.46 132.61
C ALA A 410 55.39 59.21 133.80
N ARG A 411 54.13 59.65 133.62
CA ARG A 411 53.31 60.27 134.68
C ARG A 411 53.03 59.30 135.83
N GLU A 412 52.65 58.07 135.51
CA GLU A 412 52.37 57.01 136.47
C GLU A 412 53.64 56.65 137.26
N LYS A 413 54.78 56.45 136.58
CA LYS A 413 56.10 56.24 137.22
C LYS A 413 56.56 57.40 138.08
N LEU A 414 56.28 58.65 137.67
CA LEU A 414 56.58 59.84 138.47
C LEU A 414 55.70 59.91 139.72
N ASN A 415 54.41 59.55 139.63
CA ASN A 415 53.52 59.51 140.78
C ASN A 415 53.86 58.36 141.75
N GLN A 416 54.24 57.18 141.24
CA GLN A 416 54.77 56.07 142.05
C GLN A 416 55.99 56.53 142.87
N ARG A 417 56.99 57.15 142.23
CA ARG A 417 58.17 57.70 142.93
C ARG A 417 57.82 58.81 143.93
N LYS A 418 56.80 59.62 143.64
CA LYS A 418 56.28 60.63 144.57
C LYS A 418 55.65 59.97 145.80
N GLU A 419 54.86 58.92 145.62
CA GLU A 419 54.24 58.16 146.72
C GLU A 419 55.30 57.41 147.55
N GLU A 420 56.28 56.77 146.90
CA GLU A 420 57.46 56.20 147.56
C GLU A 420 58.19 57.23 148.43
N LEU A 421 58.49 58.42 147.90
CA LEU A 421 59.17 59.49 148.65
C LEU A 421 58.29 60.07 149.77
N GLN A 422 56.97 60.19 149.55
CA GLN A 422 56.01 60.60 150.57
C GLN A 422 55.99 59.59 151.73
N ASP A 423 56.06 58.28 151.43
CA ASP A 423 56.14 57.22 152.43
C ASP A 423 57.48 57.21 153.19
N HIS A 424 58.60 57.49 152.53
CA HIS A 424 59.88 57.69 153.21
C HIS A 424 59.84 58.90 154.17
N LEU A 425 59.20 60.00 153.74
CA LEU A 425 58.98 61.16 154.61
C LEU A 425 58.06 60.83 155.80
N ASN A 426 56.96 60.11 155.57
CA ASN A 426 56.04 59.66 156.62
C ASN A 426 56.77 58.76 157.65
N LYS A 427 57.61 57.83 157.19
CA LYS A 427 58.44 56.97 158.06
C LYS A 427 59.44 57.79 158.88
N ALA A 428 60.14 58.74 158.26
CA ALA A 428 61.09 59.62 158.95
C ALA A 428 60.41 60.52 160.00
N LEU A 429 59.21 61.03 159.71
CA LEU A 429 58.40 61.80 160.68
C LEU A 429 57.93 60.93 161.86
N ALA A 430 57.47 59.71 161.59
CA ALA A 430 57.09 58.77 162.64
C ALA A 430 58.29 58.35 163.52
N GLU A 431 59.48 58.18 162.93
CA GLU A 431 60.70 57.89 163.67
C GLU A 431 61.21 59.10 164.48
N MET A 432 61.09 60.33 163.97
CA MET A 432 61.30 61.54 164.79
C MET A 432 60.37 61.59 166.00
N GLU A 433 59.10 61.22 165.84
CA GLU A 433 58.15 61.22 166.96
C GLU A 433 58.42 60.08 167.96
N ARG A 434 58.87 58.90 167.49
CA ARG A 434 59.42 57.83 168.35
C ARG A 434 60.62 58.32 169.16
N LEU A 435 61.59 58.97 168.51
CA LEU A 435 62.80 59.48 169.16
C LEU A 435 62.50 60.60 170.17
N LYS A 436 61.50 61.46 169.92
CA LYS A 436 60.99 62.39 170.94
C LYS A 436 60.41 61.66 172.15
N GLN A 437 59.59 60.63 171.94
CA GLN A 437 58.98 59.85 173.01
C GLN A 437 60.06 59.15 173.86
N GLU A 438 61.09 58.60 173.22
CA GLU A 438 62.28 58.02 173.89
C GLU A 438 63.12 59.07 174.64
N GLY A 439 63.24 60.29 174.11
CA GLY A 439 63.84 61.42 174.83
C GLY A 439 63.07 61.79 176.10
N THR A 440 61.74 61.87 176.01
CA THR A 440 60.89 62.18 177.18
C THR A 440 60.80 61.04 178.20
N SER A 441 60.86 59.78 177.78
CA SER A 441 60.87 58.65 178.72
C SER A 441 62.21 58.53 179.46
N ARG A 442 63.33 58.84 178.79
CA ARG A 442 64.67 58.92 179.40
C ARG A 442 64.74 60.03 180.45
N ALA A 443 64.27 61.24 180.13
CA ALA A 443 64.23 62.35 181.09
C ALA A 443 63.40 62.01 182.35
N ARG A 444 62.30 61.28 182.19
CA ARG A 444 61.46 60.80 183.31
C ARG A 444 62.15 59.78 184.23
N MET A 445 63.14 59.05 183.72
CA MET A 445 63.85 58.01 184.48
C MET A 445 64.95 58.60 185.38
N GLU A 446 65.58 59.70 184.95
CA GLU A 446 66.60 60.42 185.72
C GLU A 446 65.98 61.19 186.91
N GLU A 447 64.76 61.73 186.75
CA GLU A 447 64.04 62.46 187.82
C GLU A 447 63.74 61.60 189.06
N MET A 448 63.58 60.28 188.88
CA MET A 448 63.19 59.35 189.95
C MET A 448 64.34 58.98 190.91
N GLN A 449 65.61 59.21 190.54
CA GLN A 449 66.76 58.75 191.32
C GLN A 449 67.26 59.73 192.40
N GLN A 450 66.74 60.97 192.45
CA GLN A 450 67.40 62.08 193.17
C GLN A 450 66.67 62.59 194.44
N ARG A 451 65.76 61.81 195.07
CA ARG A 451 64.97 62.30 196.22
C ARG A 451 64.89 61.31 197.40
N HIS A 452 66.00 61.15 198.12
CA HIS A 452 66.03 60.70 199.51
C HIS A 452 67.31 61.18 200.24
N LEU A 453 67.51 62.49 200.24
CA LEU A 453 68.22 63.24 201.28
C LEU A 453 67.44 64.55 201.42
N ASP A 454 66.82 64.75 202.58
CA ASP A 454 65.71 65.67 202.76
C ASP A 454 66.11 67.10 203.20
N ASP A 455 65.07 67.95 203.31
CA ASP A 455 64.92 69.13 204.16
C ASP A 455 65.05 70.59 203.62
N PHE A 456 64.00 71.35 203.92
CA PHE A 456 63.92 72.79 204.33
C PHE A 456 63.64 73.97 203.32
N ILE A 457 62.59 74.75 203.70
CA ILE A 457 62.24 76.19 203.44
C ILE A 457 61.68 76.66 202.04
N PRO A 458 61.03 77.87 201.85
CA PRO A 458 59.57 77.87 201.61
C PRO A 458 58.95 78.90 200.58
N ARG A 459 57.60 78.84 200.46
CA ARG A 459 56.63 79.91 200.10
C ARG A 459 56.45 80.36 198.60
N PRO A 460 55.35 81.09 198.23
CA PRO A 460 54.73 81.02 196.89
C PRO A 460 54.45 82.40 196.20
N ASN A 461 53.44 82.44 195.28
CA ASN A 461 52.80 83.55 194.50
C ASN A 461 53.28 83.60 193.02
N ILE A 462 52.48 83.34 191.94
CA ILE A 462 51.22 83.93 191.41
C ILE A 462 51.47 85.42 190.99
N PRO A 463 51.22 85.91 189.73
CA PRO A 463 49.87 85.98 189.08
C PRO A 463 49.88 85.92 187.48
N PRO A 464 48.93 86.47 186.64
CA PRO A 464 48.17 85.63 185.66
C PRO A 464 47.73 86.33 184.29
N GLN A 465 46.65 85.82 183.63
CA GLN A 465 45.72 86.49 182.65
C GLN A 465 46.08 86.45 181.10
N PRO A 466 45.24 86.92 180.12
CA PRO A 466 44.23 86.05 179.44
C PRO A 466 43.85 86.30 177.93
N GLY A 467 43.01 85.42 177.34
CA GLY A 467 42.06 85.72 176.22
C GLY A 467 42.58 85.72 174.76
N VAL A 468 41.77 85.71 173.67
CA VAL A 468 40.32 85.42 173.42
C VAL A 468 40.02 85.17 171.91
N ALA A 469 38.94 84.43 171.60
CA ALA A 469 38.02 84.55 170.42
C ALA A 469 38.34 84.05 168.96
N PHE A 470 37.54 83.05 168.52
CA PHE A 470 36.74 82.93 167.26
C PHE A 470 37.29 82.65 165.82
N ASN A 471 36.63 81.64 165.18
CA ASN A 471 36.01 81.57 163.82
C ASN A 471 36.61 80.84 162.58
N THR A 472 35.75 79.98 161.99
CA THR A 472 35.50 79.62 160.55
C THR A 472 36.52 78.90 159.61
N VAL A 473 36.18 77.65 159.20
CA VAL A 473 35.64 77.20 157.85
C VAL A 473 36.49 77.41 156.55
N PRO A 474 36.46 76.54 155.48
CA PRO A 474 35.89 75.19 155.26
C PRO A 474 36.85 74.12 154.57
N PRO A 475 36.58 73.37 153.45
CA PRO A 475 36.81 71.90 153.35
C PRO A 475 37.70 71.49 152.12
N PRO A 476 37.67 70.28 151.48
CA PRO A 476 37.01 68.97 151.73
C PRO A 476 38.07 67.81 151.81
N SER A 477 37.86 66.50 151.57
CA SER A 477 36.78 65.63 151.01
C SER A 477 36.87 64.19 151.58
N SER A 478 36.19 63.18 150.98
CA SER A 478 36.26 61.76 151.41
C SER A 478 35.90 60.73 150.31
N PHE A 479 36.14 59.45 150.59
CA PHE A 479 35.86 58.22 149.79
C PHE A 479 35.69 57.05 150.79
N ARG A 480 34.99 55.92 150.54
CA ARG A 480 34.41 55.28 149.34
C ARG A 480 33.32 54.26 149.77
N SER A 481 32.17 54.14 149.08
CA SER A 481 31.49 52.84 148.72
C SER A 481 30.07 52.94 148.15
N VAL A 482 29.79 52.08 147.14
CA VAL A 482 28.56 51.30 146.83
C VAL A 482 27.15 51.97 146.85
N GLY A 483 26.43 51.85 145.71
CA GLY A 483 25.03 51.35 145.74
C GLY A 483 23.90 52.13 145.01
N LEU A 484 23.41 51.54 143.91
CA LEU A 484 21.99 51.47 143.45
C LEU A 484 21.07 52.74 143.29
N ALA A 485 20.81 53.08 142.02
CA ALA A 485 19.49 53.09 141.34
C ALA A 485 18.39 54.18 141.55
N ALA A 486 17.76 54.52 140.40
CA ALA A 486 16.36 54.94 140.13
C ALA A 486 15.93 56.44 140.19
N GLY A 487 14.95 56.79 139.32
CA GLY A 487 14.22 58.08 139.23
C GLY A 487 14.83 59.09 138.22
N VAL A 488 14.38 59.34 136.97
CA VAL A 488 13.10 59.33 136.21
C VAL A 488 12.45 60.73 136.05
N ALA A 489 12.01 61.01 134.80
CA ALA A 489 11.28 62.18 134.28
C ALA A 489 12.09 63.49 134.03
N GLY A 490 11.98 64.14 132.86
CA GLY A 490 11.36 63.68 131.59
C GLY A 490 11.20 64.75 130.49
N GLY A 491 10.89 64.30 129.26
CA GLY A 491 10.32 65.10 128.15
C GLY A 491 11.30 65.90 127.26
N VAL A 492 11.04 66.16 125.96
CA VAL A 492 9.86 65.90 125.11
C VAL A 492 10.25 65.77 123.60
N SER A 493 9.64 64.80 122.89
CA SER A 493 9.39 64.68 121.41
C SER A 493 10.49 64.51 120.33
N GLY A 494 10.28 63.48 119.48
CA GLY A 494 10.61 63.42 118.03
C GLY A 494 11.94 62.76 117.62
N GLY A 495 12.04 61.92 116.58
CA GLY A 495 11.01 61.27 115.72
C GLY A 495 11.62 60.65 114.43
N GLY A 496 11.07 59.52 113.93
CA GLY A 496 11.57 58.78 112.75
C GLY A 496 12.72 57.79 113.07
N ALA A 497 12.80 56.51 112.65
CA ALA A 497 12.01 55.64 111.77
C ALA A 497 12.27 55.67 110.24
N GLU A 498 13.21 54.81 109.79
CA GLU A 498 13.27 54.09 108.49
C GLU A 498 13.78 52.68 108.85
N GLU A 499 13.09 51.55 108.63
CA GLU A 499 12.49 50.93 107.42
C GLU A 499 13.46 49.89 106.79
N LEU A 500 13.01 48.61 106.78
CA LEU A 500 13.77 47.47 106.25
C LEU A 500 13.52 47.31 104.74
N PRO A 501 14.53 46.94 103.93
CA PRO A 501 14.33 46.69 102.50
C PRO A 501 13.44 45.46 102.26
N ASP A 502 12.57 45.56 101.25
CA ASP A 502 11.50 44.61 100.96
C ASP A 502 11.90 43.59 99.87
N TYR A 503 12.14 42.33 100.25
CA TYR A 503 12.63 41.28 99.35
C TYR A 503 11.47 40.58 98.61
N ARG A 504 11.08 41.07 97.42
CA ARG A 504 10.00 40.44 96.61
C ARG A 504 10.47 39.85 95.28
N CYS A 505 9.82 38.76 94.88
CA CYS A 505 10.00 38.14 93.56
C CYS A 505 9.24 38.94 92.48
N PRO A 506 9.91 39.42 91.41
CA PRO A 506 9.28 40.32 90.42
C PRO A 506 8.26 39.64 89.51
N LYS A 507 8.24 38.29 89.38
CA LYS A 507 7.28 37.57 88.51
C LYS A 507 5.91 37.35 89.18
N CYS A 508 5.88 37.13 90.49
CA CYS A 508 4.69 36.70 91.24
C CYS A 508 4.36 37.57 92.47
N GLN A 509 5.21 38.55 92.80
CA GLN A 509 5.11 39.44 93.97
C GLN A 509 5.15 38.74 95.34
N TYR A 510 5.57 37.48 95.40
CA TYR A 510 5.87 36.78 96.66
C TYR A 510 6.95 37.52 97.46
N GLN A 511 6.76 37.63 98.76
CA GLN A 511 7.60 38.38 99.69
C GLN A 511 8.38 37.42 100.59
N ALA A 512 9.72 37.50 100.52
CA ALA A 512 10.66 36.67 101.26
C ALA A 512 11.19 37.41 102.51
N PRO A 513 11.62 36.68 103.56
CA PRO A 513 12.19 37.30 104.76
C PRO A 513 13.66 37.72 104.58
N ASP A 514 14.39 37.11 103.64
CA ASP A 514 15.81 37.37 103.37
C ASP A 514 16.19 37.10 101.89
N MET A 515 17.43 37.47 101.54
CA MET A 515 17.95 37.41 100.18
C MET A 515 18.14 35.97 99.67
N ASP A 516 18.58 35.05 100.54
CA ASP A 516 18.87 33.66 100.15
C ASP A 516 17.57 32.91 99.82
N THR A 517 16.51 33.11 100.63
CA THR A 517 15.16 32.58 100.32
C THR A 517 14.62 33.16 99.00
N LEU A 518 14.88 34.45 98.73
CA LEU A 518 14.49 35.08 97.47
C LEU A 518 15.24 34.46 96.27
N GLN A 519 16.55 34.21 96.38
CA GLN A 519 17.35 33.63 95.30
C GLN A 519 16.89 32.21 94.93
N ILE A 520 16.61 31.36 95.92
CA ILE A 520 16.08 30.00 95.67
C ILE A 520 14.72 30.09 94.95
N HIS A 521 13.80 30.92 95.47
CA HIS A 521 12.47 31.07 94.88
C HIS A 521 12.52 31.62 93.45
N VAL A 522 13.38 32.60 93.17
CA VAL A 522 13.54 33.19 91.82
C VAL A 522 14.09 32.16 90.82
N MET A 523 14.92 31.22 91.27
CA MET A 523 15.49 30.17 90.40
C MET A 523 14.44 29.20 89.87
N ASP A 524 13.50 28.75 90.72
CA ASP A 524 12.35 27.94 90.30
C ASP A 524 11.30 28.77 89.54
N CYS A 525 11.10 30.03 89.95
CA CYS A 525 10.03 30.87 89.40
C CYS A 525 10.32 31.36 87.96
N ILE A 526 11.55 31.27 87.44
CA ILE A 526 11.90 31.80 86.11
C ILE A 526 11.62 30.82 84.94
N GLN A 527 11.31 29.54 85.21
CA GLN A 527 10.78 28.62 84.18
C GLN A 527 9.34 28.97 83.73
#